data_AF-A0A353S9C9-F1
#
_entry.id   AF-A0A353S9C9-F1
#
_cell.length_a   1.000
_cell.length_b   1.000
_cell.length_c   1.000
_cell.angle_alpha   90.00
_cell.angle_beta   90.00
_cell.angle_gamma   90.00
#
_symmetry.space_group_name_H-M   'P 1'
#
loop_
_entity.id
_entity.type
_entity.pdbx_description
1 polymer ?
#
loop_
_entity_poly.entity_id
_entity_poly.type
_entity_poly.pdbx_seq_one_letter_code
_entity_poly.pdbx_strand_id
1 'polypeptide(L)'
;MKINKIAVAFLSLCMFGLGAAAAIEVNEPELRSVGRTVEFTNYTGPHSVIETADAITEIGRGLGRQVARNVNTSGTFGLNGKYAVIHAVDPSTKEKLDADIILINPNATVDHIRNLRRIIAGYLTAAYGYSNADATTVATFVTVYNAVYRGNLDVYKSKYKDVVTRNLNAANCGLSTTWSEWPGKSQIIIPLYDLNGGLSTVDTSVISDKNVVDNLRDQDDMGIDDRKKLVDIKEREAEDASEKAEAAAKAAEAERQKLAQQQQDANKAQ
;
A
#
# COMPACT_ATOMS: atom_id res chain seq x y z
N MET A 1 -52.09 58.19 -59.29
CA MET A 1 -52.71 59.09 -58.29
C MET A 1 -52.28 58.63 -56.89
N LYS A 2 -51.58 59.53 -56.16
CA LYS A 2 -51.48 59.71 -54.69
C LYS A 2 -51.59 58.43 -53.81
N ILE A 3 -50.50 57.93 -53.21
CA ILE A 3 -49.86 58.34 -51.93
C ILE A 3 -50.75 58.17 -50.68
N ASN A 4 -50.28 57.30 -49.76
CA ASN A 4 -50.28 57.33 -48.27
C ASN A 4 -50.85 56.04 -47.65
N LYS A 5 -50.40 55.51 -46.49
CA LYS A 5 -49.21 55.61 -45.62
C LYS A 5 -49.56 54.78 -44.35
N ILE A 6 -48.54 54.27 -43.64
CA ILE A 6 -48.51 53.93 -42.18
C ILE A 6 -49.24 52.61 -41.81
N ALA A 7 -48.75 51.68 -40.97
CA ALA A 7 -47.80 51.74 -39.86
C ALA A 7 -47.01 50.43 -39.65
N VAL A 8 -45.91 50.59 -38.91
CA VAL A 8 -44.92 49.62 -38.42
C VAL A 8 -45.45 48.78 -37.25
N ALA A 9 -45.04 47.50 -37.18
CA ALA A 9 -44.72 46.84 -35.92
C ALA A 9 -43.72 45.69 -36.16
N PHE A 10 -42.51 45.87 -35.63
CA PHE A 10 -41.44 44.88 -35.54
C PHE A 10 -41.81 43.80 -34.50
N LEU A 11 -41.75 42.52 -34.88
CA LEU A 11 -41.65 41.43 -33.90
C LEU A 11 -40.56 40.47 -34.35
N SER A 12 -39.40 40.60 -33.70
CA SER A 12 -38.26 39.70 -33.82
C SER A 12 -38.57 38.44 -32.99
N LEU A 13 -38.70 37.29 -33.65
CA LEU A 13 -38.74 35.98 -32.99
C LEU A 13 -37.44 35.24 -33.29
N CYS A 14 -36.49 35.34 -32.35
CA CYS A 14 -35.30 34.50 -32.30
C CYS A 14 -35.71 33.07 -31.97
N MET A 15 -35.65 32.16 -32.96
CA MET A 15 -35.78 30.73 -32.72
C MET A 15 -34.37 30.13 -32.59
N PHE A 16 -34.02 29.80 -31.35
CA PHE A 16 -32.79 29.12 -30.93
C PHE A 16 -32.69 27.73 -31.61
N GLY A 17 -31.59 27.49 -32.31
CA GLY A 17 -31.23 26.15 -32.79
C GLY A 17 -30.65 25.30 -31.64
N LEU A 18 -31.27 24.14 -31.41
CA LEU A 18 -30.81 23.12 -30.46
C LEU A 18 -29.42 22.58 -30.89
N GLY A 19 -28.42 22.77 -30.02
CA GLY A 19 -27.18 22.00 -30.07
C GLY A 19 -27.39 20.63 -29.42
N ALA A 20 -27.20 19.55 -30.18
CA ALA A 20 -27.12 18.20 -29.64
C ALA A 20 -25.80 18.05 -28.86
N ALA A 21 -25.87 18.08 -27.54
CA ALA A 21 -24.77 17.67 -26.68
C ALA A 21 -24.71 16.13 -26.71
N ALA A 22 -23.63 15.58 -27.26
CA ALA A 22 -23.30 14.18 -27.07
C ALA A 22 -22.98 13.96 -25.58
N ALA A 23 -23.89 13.29 -24.87
CA ALA A 23 -23.63 12.79 -23.53
C ALA A 23 -22.51 11.74 -23.63
N ILE A 24 -21.36 12.05 -23.05
CA ILE A 24 -20.36 11.04 -22.72
C ILE A 24 -21.06 10.07 -21.75
N GLU A 25 -21.32 8.85 -22.21
CA GLU A 25 -21.69 7.75 -21.32
C GLU A 25 -20.47 7.48 -20.43
N VAL A 26 -20.53 8.07 -19.23
CA VAL A 26 -19.59 7.76 -18.17
C VAL A 26 -19.82 6.29 -17.82
N ASN A 27 -18.76 5.49 -17.88
CA ASN A 27 -18.78 4.07 -17.60
C ASN A 27 -19.09 3.85 -16.10
N GLU A 28 -20.37 3.83 -15.74
CA GLU A 28 -20.87 3.71 -14.35
C GLU A 28 -20.32 2.51 -13.55
N PRO A 29 -19.92 1.37 -14.14
CA PRO A 29 -19.33 0.28 -13.37
C PRO A 29 -17.99 0.64 -12.70
N GLU A 30 -17.19 1.53 -13.29
CA GLU A 30 -15.91 1.95 -12.68
C GLU A 30 -16.13 2.86 -11.46
N LEU A 31 -17.19 3.67 -11.47
CA LEU A 31 -17.49 4.60 -10.37
C LEU A 31 -18.04 3.92 -9.12
N ARG A 32 -18.64 2.72 -9.23
CA ARG A 32 -19.15 2.00 -8.05
C ARG A 32 -18.05 1.40 -7.17
N SER A 33 -16.83 1.23 -7.69
CA SER A 33 -15.68 0.80 -6.88
C SER A 33 -14.96 1.93 -6.13
N VAL A 34 -15.25 3.20 -6.45
CA VAL A 34 -14.51 4.37 -5.92
C VAL A 34 -15.29 5.19 -4.90
N GLY A 35 -16.47 4.72 -4.48
CA GLY A 35 -17.44 5.52 -3.72
C GLY A 35 -17.66 5.14 -2.25
N ARG A 36 -16.79 4.33 -1.63
CA ARG A 36 -16.92 3.96 -0.22
C ARG A 36 -15.69 4.37 0.56
N THR A 37 -15.81 5.44 1.32
CA THR A 37 -14.90 5.82 2.40
C THR A 37 -14.62 4.60 3.28
N VAL A 38 -13.33 4.31 3.50
CA VAL A 38 -12.90 3.23 4.40
C VAL A 38 -13.14 3.67 5.85
N GLU A 39 -14.19 3.12 6.45
CA GLU A 39 -14.50 3.23 7.87
C GLU A 39 -14.54 1.84 8.51
N PHE A 40 -13.66 1.59 9.49
CA PHE A 40 -13.58 0.28 10.15
C PHE A 40 -14.58 0.18 11.32
N THR A 41 -15.50 -0.78 11.22
CA THR A 41 -16.38 -1.17 12.32
C THR A 41 -15.65 -2.11 13.27
N ASN A 42 -15.53 -1.72 14.54
CA ASN A 42 -14.87 -2.48 15.60
C ASN A 42 -15.90 -3.13 16.54
N TYR A 43 -15.50 -4.17 17.27
CA TYR A 43 -16.34 -4.72 18.33
C TYR A 43 -16.47 -3.73 19.50
N THR A 44 -17.70 -3.57 20.02
CA THR A 44 -18.03 -2.64 21.11
C THR A 44 -18.68 -3.32 22.31
N GLY A 45 -18.83 -4.65 22.27
CA GLY A 45 -19.43 -5.42 23.34
C GLY A 45 -18.48 -5.73 24.50
N PRO A 46 -18.94 -6.48 25.52
CA PRO A 46 -18.10 -6.89 26.62
C PRO A 46 -16.99 -7.84 26.14
N HIS A 47 -15.78 -7.67 26.69
CA HIS A 47 -14.63 -8.51 26.40
C HIS A 47 -14.40 -9.49 27.55
N SER A 48 -14.28 -10.78 27.23
CA SER A 48 -13.91 -11.80 28.22
C SER A 48 -12.40 -11.86 28.49
N VAL A 49 -11.60 -11.36 27.53
CA VAL A 49 -10.13 -11.26 27.61
C VAL A 49 -9.72 -9.91 27.04
N ILE A 50 -8.85 -9.20 27.76
CA ILE A 50 -8.25 -7.95 27.30
C ILE A 50 -6.74 -8.12 27.30
N GLU A 51 -6.14 -8.14 26.12
CA GLU A 51 -4.69 -8.18 25.95
C GLU A 51 -4.11 -6.77 26.02
N THR A 52 -2.90 -6.64 26.56
CA THR A 52 -2.21 -5.33 26.59
C THR A 52 -1.76 -4.93 25.18
N ALA A 53 -1.57 -3.63 24.97
CA ALA A 53 -1.04 -3.13 23.69
C ALA A 53 0.32 -3.76 23.33
N ASP A 54 1.17 -3.99 24.32
CA ASP A 54 2.48 -4.63 24.14
C ASP A 54 2.35 -6.12 23.79
N ALA A 55 1.46 -6.86 24.46
CA ALA A 55 1.20 -8.26 24.14
C ALA A 55 0.69 -8.43 22.69
N ILE A 56 -0.19 -7.53 22.25
CA ILE A 56 -0.70 -7.52 20.87
C ILE A 56 0.42 -7.19 19.87
N THR A 57 1.28 -6.21 20.20
CA THR A 57 2.43 -5.86 19.36
C THR A 57 3.43 -7.02 19.26
N GLU A 58 3.59 -7.79 20.35
CA GLU A 58 4.49 -8.94 20.41
C GLU A 58 4.08 -10.09 19.48
N ILE A 59 2.77 -10.23 19.19
CA ILE A 59 2.28 -11.16 18.15
C ILE A 59 2.93 -10.83 16.80
N GLY A 60 2.90 -9.55 16.42
CA GLY A 60 3.54 -9.06 15.21
C GLY A 60 5.04 -9.29 15.20
N ARG A 61 5.72 -8.92 16.29
CA ARG A 61 7.17 -9.10 16.43
C ARG A 61 7.58 -10.57 16.33
N GLY A 62 6.77 -11.47 16.89
CA GLY A 62 6.99 -12.91 16.81
C GLY A 62 7.01 -13.44 15.37
N LEU A 63 6.12 -12.94 14.51
CA LEU A 63 6.13 -13.25 13.08
C LEU A 63 7.31 -12.58 12.37
N GLY A 64 7.56 -11.30 12.65
CA GLY A 64 8.62 -10.54 11.99
C GLY A 64 10.01 -11.11 12.25
N ARG A 65 10.29 -11.58 13.48
CA ARG A 65 11.55 -12.26 13.80
C ARG A 65 11.77 -13.57 13.04
N GLN A 66 10.70 -14.25 12.60
CA GLN A 66 10.85 -15.45 11.77
C GLN A 66 11.29 -15.09 10.36
N VAL A 67 10.70 -14.02 9.79
CA VAL A 67 11.07 -13.49 8.46
C VAL A 67 12.48 -12.89 8.48
N ALA A 68 12.84 -12.11 9.51
CA ALA A 68 14.15 -11.48 9.65
C ALA A 68 15.33 -12.46 9.61
N ARG A 69 15.12 -13.75 9.93
CA ARG A 69 16.16 -14.78 9.84
C ARG A 69 16.64 -15.02 8.42
N ASN A 70 15.77 -14.84 7.42
CA ASN A 70 16.11 -15.00 6.02
C ASN A 70 15.11 -14.25 5.12
N VAL A 71 15.30 -12.93 5.00
CA VAL A 71 14.43 -12.02 4.23
C VAL A 71 14.47 -12.22 2.71
N ASN A 72 15.39 -13.05 2.19
CA ASN A 72 15.53 -13.29 0.74
C ASN A 72 14.93 -14.65 0.32
N THR A 73 14.33 -15.39 1.25
CA THR A 73 13.81 -16.73 0.98
C THR A 73 12.34 -16.82 1.31
N SER A 74 11.52 -17.15 0.31
CA SER A 74 10.09 -17.37 0.51
C SER A 74 9.80 -18.40 1.61
N GLY A 75 8.76 -18.15 2.41
CA GLY A 75 8.38 -19.03 3.51
C GLY A 75 7.00 -18.74 4.09
N THR A 76 6.51 -19.66 4.92
CA THR A 76 5.29 -19.45 5.71
C THR A 76 5.59 -19.69 7.18
N PHE A 77 5.23 -18.71 8.00
CA PHE A 77 5.60 -18.65 9.41
C PHE A 77 4.35 -18.46 10.24
N GLY A 78 4.09 -19.36 11.19
CA GLY A 78 2.92 -19.33 12.05
C GLY A 78 3.27 -18.88 13.47
N LEU A 79 2.28 -18.32 14.16
CA LEU A 79 2.35 -18.05 15.60
C LEU A 79 1.05 -18.50 16.27
N ASN A 80 1.18 -19.49 17.17
CA ASN A 80 0.10 -20.03 18.02
C ASN A 80 -1.16 -20.48 17.26
N GLY A 81 -1.04 -20.76 15.96
CA GLY A 81 -2.15 -21.11 15.07
C GLY A 81 -3.13 -19.98 14.76
N LYS A 82 -3.04 -18.81 15.42
CA LYS A 82 -3.96 -17.67 15.24
C LYS A 82 -3.55 -16.74 14.12
N TYR A 83 -2.25 -16.56 13.92
CA TYR A 83 -1.71 -15.69 12.89
C TYR A 83 -0.61 -16.40 12.14
N ALA A 84 -0.47 -16.07 10.87
CA ALA A 84 0.65 -16.51 10.06
C ALA A 84 1.06 -15.38 9.11
N VAL A 85 2.28 -15.46 8.59
CA VAL A 85 2.76 -14.63 7.49
C VAL A 85 3.28 -15.54 6.39
N ILE A 86 2.84 -15.27 5.17
CA ILE A 86 3.48 -15.79 3.96
C ILE A 86 4.44 -14.71 3.50
N HIS A 87 5.74 -14.97 3.62
CA HIS A 87 6.78 -14.14 3.04
C HIS A 87 6.99 -14.62 1.60
N ALA A 88 6.48 -13.88 0.62
CA ALA A 88 6.45 -14.26 -0.78
C ALA A 88 7.42 -13.37 -1.56
N VAL A 89 8.66 -13.85 -1.67
CA VAL A 89 9.77 -13.18 -2.35
C VAL A 89 10.36 -14.03 -3.47
N ASP A 90 10.67 -13.38 -4.59
CA ASP A 90 11.44 -13.95 -5.69
C ASP A 90 12.52 -12.95 -6.16
N PRO A 91 13.77 -13.10 -5.68
CA PRO A 91 14.88 -12.25 -6.08
C PRO A 91 15.28 -12.35 -7.56
N SER A 92 14.86 -13.42 -8.25
CA SER A 92 15.20 -13.67 -9.65
C SER A 92 14.37 -12.82 -10.61
N THR A 93 13.13 -12.53 -10.25
CA THR A 93 12.21 -11.67 -11.01
C THR A 93 12.37 -10.21 -10.57
N LYS A 94 12.68 -9.32 -11.52
CA LYS A 94 12.90 -7.89 -11.23
C LYS A 94 11.67 -7.01 -11.43
N GLU A 95 10.68 -7.50 -12.17
CA GLU A 95 9.42 -6.80 -12.38
C GLU A 95 8.43 -7.13 -11.26
N LYS A 96 7.52 -6.18 -10.99
CA LYS A 96 6.48 -6.27 -9.96
C LYS A 96 7.01 -6.45 -8.53
N LEU A 97 6.11 -6.39 -7.57
CA LEU A 97 6.44 -6.39 -6.16
C LEU A 97 6.39 -7.78 -5.55
N ASP A 98 7.33 -8.02 -4.63
CA ASP A 98 7.19 -9.06 -3.62
C ASP A 98 6.18 -8.62 -2.55
N ALA A 99 5.81 -9.51 -1.64
CA ALA A 99 4.92 -9.15 -0.54
C ALA A 99 5.07 -10.05 0.67
N ASP A 100 4.73 -9.47 1.82
CA ASP A 100 4.27 -10.25 2.96
C ASP A 100 2.75 -10.29 3.00
N ILE A 101 2.20 -11.46 3.30
CA ILE A 101 0.77 -11.67 3.43
C ILE A 101 0.49 -12.14 4.84
N ILE A 102 -0.05 -11.25 5.68
CA ILE A 102 -0.49 -11.61 7.03
C ILE A 102 -1.86 -12.27 6.94
N LEU A 103 -1.94 -13.49 7.46
CA LEU A 103 -3.15 -14.29 7.58
C LEU A 103 -3.71 -14.16 9.00
N ILE A 104 -5.00 -13.87 9.10
CA ILE A 104 -5.76 -13.92 10.34
C ILE A 104 -6.53 -15.23 10.32
N ASN A 105 -6.09 -16.24 11.08
CA ASN A 105 -6.72 -17.55 11.05
C ASN A 105 -8.07 -17.57 11.77
N PRO A 106 -8.95 -18.56 11.53
CA PRO A 106 -10.31 -18.58 12.07
C PRO A 106 -10.42 -18.51 13.61
N ASN A 107 -9.38 -18.92 14.33
CA ASN A 107 -9.31 -18.89 15.80
C ASN A 107 -8.67 -17.62 16.38
N ALA A 108 -8.33 -16.64 15.52
CA ALA A 108 -7.93 -15.31 15.98
C ALA A 108 -9.14 -14.56 16.55
N THR A 109 -8.88 -13.72 17.55
CA THR A 109 -9.91 -12.96 18.28
C THR A 109 -9.69 -11.45 18.18
N VAL A 110 -8.96 -11.00 17.16
CA VAL A 110 -8.75 -9.57 16.93
C VAL A 110 -10.03 -8.92 16.41
N ASP A 111 -10.40 -7.81 17.02
CA ASP A 111 -11.73 -7.24 16.96
C ASP A 111 -11.72 -5.71 16.82
N HIS A 112 -10.53 -5.11 16.87
CA HIS A 112 -10.32 -3.68 16.71
C HIS A 112 -9.17 -3.39 15.74
N ILE A 113 -9.39 -2.44 14.81
CA ILE A 113 -8.40 -2.01 13.83
C ILE A 113 -7.09 -1.52 14.46
N ARG A 114 -7.16 -0.88 15.65
CA ARG A 114 -5.97 -0.46 16.39
C ARG A 114 -5.10 -1.66 16.79
N ASN A 115 -5.72 -2.80 17.10
CA ASN A 115 -5.00 -4.02 17.44
C ASN A 115 -4.36 -4.66 16.20
N LEU A 116 -5.05 -4.67 15.06
CA LEU A 116 -4.44 -5.08 13.79
C LEU A 116 -3.23 -4.20 13.42
N ARG A 117 -3.36 -2.88 13.55
CA ARG A 117 -2.25 -1.95 13.28
C ARG A 117 -1.07 -2.17 14.23
N ARG A 118 -1.30 -2.52 15.50
CA ARG A 118 -0.24 -2.93 16.45
C ARG A 118 0.48 -4.20 15.99
N ILE A 119 -0.26 -5.21 15.52
CA ILE A 119 0.34 -6.44 14.99
C ILE A 119 1.21 -6.12 13.77
N ILE A 120 0.70 -5.33 12.82
CA ILE A 120 1.46 -4.95 11.62
C ILE A 120 2.69 -4.10 12.00
N ALA A 121 2.55 -3.12 12.90
CA ALA A 121 3.66 -2.28 13.34
C ALA A 121 4.75 -3.10 14.06
N GLY A 122 4.36 -4.02 14.94
CA GLY A 122 5.27 -4.95 15.60
C GLY A 122 5.99 -5.85 14.60
N TYR A 123 5.27 -6.31 13.57
CA TYR A 123 5.83 -7.08 12.46
C TYR A 123 6.90 -6.29 11.72
N LEU A 124 6.58 -5.08 11.22
CA LEU A 124 7.50 -4.24 10.45
C LEU A 124 8.76 -3.85 11.26
N THR A 125 8.58 -3.57 12.55
CA THR A 125 9.71 -3.27 13.47
C THR A 125 10.66 -4.46 13.54
N ALA A 126 10.14 -5.67 13.72
CA ALA A 126 10.97 -6.87 13.93
C ALA A 126 11.52 -7.47 12.63
N ALA A 127 10.77 -7.39 11.53
CA ALA A 127 11.18 -7.92 10.23
C ALA A 127 12.21 -7.02 9.53
N TYR A 128 11.99 -5.70 9.59
CA TYR A 128 12.67 -4.73 8.72
C TYR A 128 13.28 -3.54 9.47
N GLY A 129 13.18 -3.49 10.80
CA GLY A 129 13.87 -2.48 11.61
C GLY A 129 13.23 -1.09 11.57
N TYR A 130 11.97 -0.95 11.13
CA TYR A 130 11.25 0.32 11.22
C TYR A 130 11.21 0.84 12.67
N SER A 131 11.28 2.15 12.85
CA SER A 131 10.96 2.76 14.13
C SER A 131 9.49 2.48 14.48
N ASN A 132 9.14 2.46 15.76
CA ASN A 132 7.75 2.19 16.17
C ASN A 132 6.76 3.23 15.59
N ALA A 133 7.19 4.49 15.46
CA ALA A 133 6.39 5.57 14.89
C ALA A 133 6.17 5.36 13.38
N ASP A 134 7.23 5.01 12.65
CA ASP A 134 7.15 4.77 11.20
C ASP A 134 6.32 3.51 10.92
N ALA A 135 6.58 2.43 11.66
CA ALA A 135 5.84 1.18 11.55
C ALA A 135 4.34 1.37 11.82
N THR A 136 3.98 2.23 12.77
CA THR A 136 2.56 2.58 13.05
C THR A 136 1.93 3.33 11.89
N THR A 137 2.65 4.30 11.32
CA THR A 137 2.18 5.07 10.15
C THR A 137 1.98 4.15 8.95
N VAL A 138 2.98 3.34 8.61
CA VAL A 138 2.91 2.36 7.52
C VAL A 138 1.76 1.37 7.76
N ALA A 139 1.58 0.88 9.00
CA ALA A 139 0.47 -0.01 9.34
C ALA A 139 -0.91 0.61 9.08
N THR A 140 -1.08 1.92 9.33
CA THR A 140 -2.32 2.63 8.96
C THR A 140 -2.57 2.55 7.46
N PHE A 141 -1.60 2.94 6.64
CA PHE A 141 -1.74 2.91 5.18
C PHE A 141 -1.93 1.50 4.63
N VAL A 142 -1.22 0.51 5.15
CA VAL A 142 -1.41 -0.91 4.81
C VAL A 142 -2.86 -1.34 5.06
N THR A 143 -3.44 -0.99 6.21
CA THR A 143 -4.84 -1.39 6.50
C THR A 143 -5.84 -0.73 5.55
N VAL A 144 -5.66 0.55 5.21
CA VAL A 144 -6.55 1.25 4.28
C VAL A 144 -6.38 0.72 2.85
N TYR A 145 -5.13 0.55 2.39
CA TYR A 145 -4.82 -0.08 1.11
C TYR A 145 -5.53 -1.42 0.91
N ASN A 146 -5.47 -2.29 1.93
CA ASN A 146 -6.11 -3.59 1.87
C ASN A 146 -7.65 -3.51 1.93
N ALA A 147 -8.22 -2.48 2.54
CA ALA A 147 -9.66 -2.25 2.54
C ALA A 147 -10.16 -1.70 1.20
N VAL A 148 -9.45 -0.74 0.61
CA VAL A 148 -9.77 -0.17 -0.71
C VAL A 148 -9.77 -1.25 -1.80
N TYR A 149 -8.79 -2.16 -1.76
CA TYR A 149 -8.64 -3.19 -2.79
C TYR A 149 -9.18 -4.57 -2.39
N ARG A 150 -10.01 -4.64 -1.34
CA ARG A 150 -10.59 -5.90 -0.85
C ARG A 150 -11.27 -6.67 -1.98
N GLY A 151 -10.86 -7.92 -2.18
CA GLY A 151 -11.43 -8.82 -3.19
C GLY A 151 -11.03 -8.51 -4.63
N ASN A 152 -10.30 -7.42 -4.89
CA ASN A 152 -9.88 -7.02 -6.23
C ASN A 152 -8.57 -7.72 -6.62
N LEU A 153 -8.70 -8.99 -7.01
CA LEU A 153 -7.54 -9.81 -7.39
C LEU A 153 -6.78 -9.27 -8.61
N ASP A 154 -7.45 -8.57 -9.52
CA ASP A 154 -6.83 -8.03 -10.74
C ASP A 154 -5.87 -6.89 -10.43
N VAL A 155 -6.22 -6.02 -9.48
CA VAL A 155 -5.28 -5.00 -8.96
C VAL A 155 -4.04 -5.64 -8.33
N TYR A 156 -4.20 -6.75 -7.61
CA TYR A 156 -3.04 -7.46 -7.06
C TYR A 156 -2.22 -8.15 -8.17
N LYS A 157 -2.85 -8.73 -9.19
CA LYS A 157 -2.12 -9.37 -10.31
C LYS A 157 -1.32 -8.38 -11.16
N SER A 158 -1.78 -7.14 -11.28
CA SER A 158 -1.05 -6.11 -12.03
C SER A 158 0.18 -5.60 -11.28
N LYS A 159 0.10 -5.52 -9.94
CA LYS A 159 1.16 -4.95 -9.08
C LYS A 159 2.19 -5.97 -8.57
N TYR A 160 1.80 -7.22 -8.34
CA TYR A 160 2.62 -8.20 -7.61
C TYR A 160 3.08 -9.38 -8.47
N LYS A 161 4.22 -9.96 -8.09
CA LYS A 161 4.80 -11.15 -8.72
C LYS A 161 3.93 -12.38 -8.54
N ASP A 162 4.14 -13.39 -9.39
CA ASP A 162 3.40 -14.65 -9.34
C ASP A 162 3.63 -15.41 -8.02
N VAL A 163 4.83 -15.28 -7.42
CA VAL A 163 5.13 -15.85 -6.11
C VAL A 163 4.18 -15.35 -5.02
N VAL A 164 3.67 -14.12 -5.15
CA VAL A 164 2.67 -13.49 -4.28
C VAL A 164 1.27 -13.91 -4.69
N THR A 165 0.89 -13.66 -5.95
CA THR A 165 -0.50 -13.75 -6.41
C THR A 165 -1.08 -15.16 -6.36
N ARG A 166 -0.24 -16.20 -6.47
CA ARG A 166 -0.65 -17.60 -6.28
C ARG A 166 -1.18 -17.93 -4.89
N ASN A 167 -0.88 -17.10 -3.88
CA ASN A 167 -1.39 -17.26 -2.52
C ASN A 167 -2.72 -16.51 -2.32
N LEU A 168 -3.11 -15.65 -3.25
CA LEU A 168 -4.27 -14.77 -3.12
C LEU A 168 -5.50 -15.38 -3.77
N ASN A 169 -6.66 -15.10 -3.17
CA ASN A 169 -7.94 -15.41 -3.77
C ASN A 169 -8.92 -14.25 -3.53
N ALA A 170 -9.87 -14.05 -4.45
CA ALA A 170 -10.83 -12.95 -4.36
C ALA A 170 -11.70 -12.99 -3.09
N ALA A 171 -11.94 -14.20 -2.54
CA ALA A 171 -12.76 -14.33 -1.35
C ALA A 171 -12.07 -13.75 -0.10
N ASN A 172 -10.73 -13.73 -0.03
CA ASN A 172 -9.99 -13.34 1.17
C ASN A 172 -8.93 -12.23 0.96
N CYS A 173 -8.54 -11.90 -0.28
CA CYS A 173 -7.49 -10.91 -0.53
C CYS A 173 -7.92 -9.53 -0.06
N GLY A 174 -7.06 -8.86 0.71
CA GLY A 174 -7.34 -7.58 1.36
C GLY A 174 -7.94 -7.74 2.76
N LEU A 175 -8.54 -6.66 3.26
CA LEU A 175 -9.08 -6.55 4.62
C LEU A 175 -10.52 -6.03 4.60
N SER A 176 -11.47 -6.73 5.23
CA SER A 176 -12.83 -6.19 5.39
C SER A 176 -12.83 -4.96 6.30
N THR A 177 -13.78 -4.05 6.12
CA THR A 177 -14.03 -2.97 7.08
C THR A 177 -14.77 -3.45 8.34
N THR A 178 -15.26 -4.69 8.36
CA THR A 178 -16.02 -5.25 9.50
C THR A 178 -15.16 -6.26 10.26
N TRP A 179 -14.97 -6.02 11.56
CA TRP A 179 -14.13 -6.87 12.41
C TRP A 179 -14.49 -8.37 12.42
N SER A 180 -15.80 -8.68 12.37
CA SER A 180 -16.29 -10.06 12.41
C SER A 180 -15.97 -10.86 11.14
N GLU A 181 -15.53 -10.17 10.08
CA GLU A 181 -15.10 -10.77 8.82
C GLU A 181 -13.57 -10.88 8.71
N TRP A 182 -12.81 -10.60 9.77
CA TRP A 182 -11.36 -10.75 9.71
C TRP A 182 -10.88 -12.19 9.90
N PRO A 183 -11.31 -12.92 10.95
CA PRO A 183 -10.82 -14.28 11.19
C PRO A 183 -11.21 -15.23 10.05
N GLY A 184 -10.20 -15.87 9.46
CA GLY A 184 -10.33 -16.83 8.36
C GLY A 184 -10.64 -16.23 6.99
N LYS A 185 -10.78 -14.90 6.88
CA LYS A 185 -11.33 -14.23 5.68
C LYS A 185 -10.54 -12.98 5.25
N SER A 186 -9.34 -12.81 5.79
CA SER A 186 -8.44 -11.70 5.46
C SER A 186 -7.04 -12.21 5.10
N GLN A 187 -6.50 -11.66 4.03
CA GLN A 187 -5.10 -11.75 3.64
C GLN A 187 -4.60 -10.32 3.51
N ILE A 188 -3.91 -9.81 4.54
CA ILE A 188 -3.40 -8.43 4.55
C ILE A 188 -2.07 -8.40 3.82
N ILE A 189 -2.04 -7.74 2.66
CA ILE A 189 -0.86 -7.65 1.80
C ILE A 189 -0.04 -6.42 2.15
N ILE A 190 1.26 -6.61 2.39
CA ILE A 190 2.27 -5.58 2.59
C ILE A 190 3.21 -5.62 1.37
N PRO A 191 3.20 -4.61 0.49
CA PRO A 191 4.08 -4.60 -0.67
C PRO A 191 5.54 -4.39 -0.29
N LEU A 192 6.42 -5.24 -0.82
CA LEU A 192 7.86 -5.17 -0.61
C LEU A 192 8.56 -4.71 -1.89
N TYR A 193 9.48 -3.75 -1.76
CA TYR A 193 10.29 -3.21 -2.85
C TYR A 193 11.76 -3.60 -2.70
N ASP A 194 12.46 -3.07 -1.70
CA ASP A 194 13.87 -3.42 -1.42
C ASP A 194 13.97 -4.15 -0.08
N LEU A 195 14.19 -5.47 -0.12
CA LEU A 195 14.27 -6.32 1.07
C LEU A 195 15.43 -5.96 2.01
N ASN A 196 16.42 -5.19 1.53
CA ASN A 196 17.54 -4.66 2.33
C ASN A 196 17.46 -3.13 2.45
N GLY A 197 16.30 -2.55 2.14
CA GLY A 197 16.08 -1.11 2.08
C GLY A 197 15.99 -0.44 3.44
N GLY A 198 15.74 -1.19 4.52
CA GLY A 198 15.44 -0.64 5.83
C GLY A 198 14.09 0.08 5.78
N LEU A 199 14.09 1.41 5.92
CA LEU A 199 12.87 2.23 5.81
C LEU A 199 12.20 2.13 4.43
N SER A 200 12.94 1.82 3.36
CA SER A 200 12.39 1.66 2.00
C SER A 200 11.93 0.24 1.67
N THR A 201 11.81 -0.65 2.68
CA THR A 201 11.46 -2.05 2.42
C THR A 201 10.02 -2.19 1.94
N VAL A 202 9.09 -1.49 2.59
CA VAL A 202 7.70 -1.41 2.15
C VAL A 202 7.57 -0.38 1.05
N ASP A 203 6.88 -0.71 -0.05
CA ASP A 203 6.57 0.27 -1.09
C ASP A 203 5.49 1.25 -0.59
N THR A 204 5.95 2.39 -0.07
CA THR A 204 5.08 3.44 0.45
C THR A 204 4.24 4.10 -0.65
N SER A 205 4.66 4.05 -1.92
CA SER A 205 3.91 4.61 -3.05
C SER A 205 2.69 3.78 -3.40
N VAL A 206 2.78 2.45 -3.32
CA VAL A 206 1.62 1.57 -3.56
C VAL A 206 0.56 1.69 -2.47
N ILE A 207 0.96 1.72 -1.20
CA ILE A 207 0.01 1.83 -0.08
C ILE A 207 -0.55 3.25 0.11
N SER A 208 -0.07 4.24 -0.66
CA SER A 208 -0.57 5.61 -0.65
C SER A 208 -0.92 6.12 -2.04
N ASP A 209 -1.38 5.21 -2.90
CA ASP A 209 -1.93 5.61 -4.18
C ASP A 209 -3.16 6.52 -4.00
N LYS A 210 -3.59 7.12 -5.11
CA LYS A 210 -4.67 8.11 -5.11
C LYS A 210 -5.94 7.61 -4.40
N ASN A 211 -6.33 6.36 -4.64
CA ASN A 211 -7.56 5.81 -4.05
C ASN A 211 -7.43 5.66 -2.54
N VAL A 212 -6.24 5.29 -2.05
CA VAL A 212 -5.97 5.19 -0.60
C VAL A 212 -5.94 6.57 0.06
N VAL A 213 -5.26 7.54 -0.57
CA VAL A 213 -5.18 8.90 -0.03
C VAL A 213 -6.55 9.57 0.01
N ASP A 214 -7.35 9.40 -1.04
CA ASP A 214 -8.71 9.96 -1.09
C ASP A 214 -9.60 9.31 -0.01
N ASN A 215 -9.50 8.00 0.22
CA ASN A 215 -10.22 7.33 1.30
C ASN A 215 -9.82 7.80 2.72
N LEU A 216 -8.56 8.18 2.93
CA LEU A 216 -8.12 8.77 4.20
C LEU A 216 -8.62 10.20 4.39
N ARG A 217 -8.84 10.96 3.30
CA ARG A 217 -9.36 12.33 3.37
C ARG A 217 -10.82 12.38 3.79
N ASP A 218 -11.56 11.32 3.50
CA ASP A 218 -12.98 11.22 3.82
C ASP A 218 -13.25 10.85 5.29
N GLN A 219 -12.21 10.58 6.09
CA GLN A 219 -12.32 10.38 7.54
C GLN A 219 -12.52 11.71 8.28
N ASP A 220 -13.11 11.68 9.48
CA ASP A 220 -13.47 12.88 10.26
C ASP A 220 -12.28 13.83 10.53
N ASP A 221 -11.08 13.30 10.74
CA ASP A 221 -9.83 14.07 10.93
C ASP A 221 -9.06 14.30 9.63
N MET A 222 -9.67 13.90 8.51
CA MET A 222 -9.12 13.84 7.16
C MET A 222 -7.76 13.12 7.09
N GLY A 223 -7.36 12.30 8.06
CA GLY A 223 -6.07 11.61 8.10
C GLY A 223 -4.85 12.53 7.92
N ILE A 224 -4.94 13.81 8.31
CA ILE A 224 -3.90 14.82 8.01
C ILE A 224 -2.56 14.44 8.64
N ASP A 225 -2.56 14.06 9.91
CA ASP A 225 -1.32 13.77 10.65
C ASP A 225 -0.64 12.52 10.11
N ASP A 226 -1.40 11.48 9.77
CA ASP A 226 -0.84 10.25 9.20
C ASP A 226 -0.26 10.50 7.80
N ARG A 227 -0.89 11.35 6.98
CA ARG A 227 -0.32 11.76 5.69
C ARG A 227 0.96 12.56 5.83
N LYS A 228 1.03 13.50 6.78
CA LYS A 228 2.26 14.27 7.04
C LYS A 228 3.40 13.32 7.42
N LYS A 229 3.16 12.42 8.37
CA LYS A 229 4.16 11.40 8.77
C LYS A 229 4.59 10.52 7.59
N LEU A 230 3.68 10.14 6.70
CA LEU A 230 4.06 9.36 5.52
C LEU A 230 4.91 10.17 4.54
N VAL A 231 4.62 11.46 4.36
CA VAL A 231 5.48 12.36 3.57
C VAL A 231 6.87 12.42 4.19
N ASP A 232 6.98 12.63 5.51
CA ASP A 232 8.26 12.65 6.22
C ASP A 232 9.02 11.30 6.09
N ILE A 233 8.31 10.18 6.04
CA ILE A 233 8.91 8.86 5.76
C ILE A 233 9.46 8.82 4.34
N LYS A 234 8.68 9.25 3.34
CA LYS A 234 9.10 9.27 1.93
C LYS A 234 10.28 10.20 1.67
N GLU A 235 10.34 11.34 2.34
CA GLU A 235 11.47 12.26 2.26
C GLU A 235 12.75 11.58 2.78
N ARG A 236 12.69 10.94 3.95
CA ARG A 236 13.83 10.17 4.48
C ARG A 236 14.20 8.97 3.60
N GLU A 237 13.22 8.27 3.01
CA GLU A 237 13.48 7.18 2.05
C GLU A 237 14.24 7.69 0.82
N ALA A 238 13.89 8.88 0.32
CA ALA A 238 14.56 9.50 -0.81
C ALA A 238 15.99 9.97 -0.47
N GLU A 239 16.18 10.55 0.71
CA GLU A 239 17.49 10.92 1.25
C GLU A 239 18.38 9.68 1.39
N ASP A 240 17.92 8.62 2.07
CA ASP A 240 18.64 7.36 2.23
C ASP A 240 19.01 6.73 0.88
N ALA A 241 18.11 6.78 -0.11
CA ALA A 241 18.36 6.27 -1.45
C ALA A 241 19.44 7.09 -2.18
N SER A 242 19.40 8.42 -2.06
CA SER A 242 20.41 9.31 -2.63
C SER A 242 21.78 9.06 -2.02
N GLU A 243 21.87 8.94 -0.69
CA GLU A 243 23.11 8.66 0.02
C GLU A 243 23.70 7.29 -0.39
N LYS A 244 22.86 6.24 -0.46
CA LYS A 244 23.28 4.91 -0.93
C LYS A 244 23.78 4.97 -2.38
N ALA A 245 23.11 5.71 -3.26
CA ALA A 245 23.52 5.87 -4.65
C ALA A 245 24.87 6.60 -4.78
N GLU A 246 25.08 7.67 -4.01
CA GLU A 246 26.36 8.38 -3.98
C GLU A 246 27.49 7.50 -3.45
N ALA A 247 27.25 6.73 -2.38
CA ALA A 247 28.22 5.81 -1.82
C ALA A 247 28.60 4.71 -2.83
N ALA A 248 27.61 4.13 -3.52
CA ALA A 248 27.83 3.13 -4.56
C ALA A 248 28.61 3.69 -5.75
N ALA A 249 28.32 4.93 -6.18
CA ALA A 249 29.06 5.60 -7.25
C ALA A 249 30.53 5.84 -6.88
N LYS A 250 30.80 6.32 -5.67
CA LYS A 250 32.17 6.51 -5.14
C LYS A 250 32.93 5.17 -5.07
N ALA A 251 32.27 4.11 -4.60
CA ALA A 251 32.88 2.77 -4.53
C ALA A 251 33.19 2.20 -5.93
N ALA A 252 32.27 2.34 -6.89
CA ALA A 252 32.46 1.89 -8.26
C ALA A 252 33.60 2.63 -8.96
N GLU A 253 33.73 3.94 -8.74
CA GLU A 253 34.83 4.74 -9.31
C GLU A 253 36.19 4.32 -8.72
N ALA A 254 36.26 4.14 -7.40
CA ALA A 254 37.48 3.65 -6.75
C ALA A 254 37.90 2.26 -7.26
N GLU A 255 36.95 1.36 -7.51
CA GLU A 255 37.22 0.04 -8.07
C GLU A 255 37.70 0.11 -9.53
N ARG A 256 37.09 0.98 -10.35
CA ARG A 256 37.55 1.23 -11.72
C ARG A 256 38.98 1.74 -11.78
N GLN A 257 39.36 2.66 -10.88
CA GLN A 257 40.72 3.18 -10.79
C GLN A 257 41.73 2.09 -10.41
N LYS A 258 41.38 1.22 -9.44
CA LYS A 258 42.21 0.07 -9.07
C LYS A 258 42.39 -0.91 -10.22
N LEU A 259 41.32 -1.27 -10.92
CA LEU A 259 41.38 -2.17 -12.07
C LEU A 259 42.21 -1.58 -13.21
N ALA A 260 42.07 -0.28 -13.49
CA ALA A 260 42.88 0.41 -14.48
C ALA A 260 44.37 0.41 -14.12
N GLN A 261 44.71 0.65 -12.85
CA GLN A 261 46.08 0.59 -12.36
C GLN A 261 46.67 -0.83 -12.48
N GLN A 262 45.91 -1.85 -12.07
CA GLN A 262 46.33 -3.25 -12.19
C GLN A 262 46.57 -3.67 -13.65
N GLN A 263 45.72 -3.22 -14.58
CA GLN A 263 45.92 -3.46 -16.01
C GLN A 263 47.17 -2.77 -16.55
N GLN A 264 47.43 -1.52 -16.13
CA GLN A 264 48.65 -0.81 -16.52
C GLN A 264 49.91 -1.50 -16.01
N ASP A 265 49.89 -1.97 -14.76
CA ASP A 265 51.05 -2.64 -14.16
C ASP A 265 51.28 -4.03 -14.75
N ALA A 266 50.21 -4.78 -15.06
CA ALA A 266 50.31 -6.05 -15.79
C ALA A 266 50.87 -5.89 -17.21
N ASN A 267 50.46 -4.83 -17.92
CA ASN A 267 50.97 -4.53 -19.27
C ASN A 267 52.43 -4.06 -19.28
N LYS A 268 52.94 -3.51 -18.18
CA LYS A 268 54.36 -3.14 -18.04
C LYS A 268 55.27 -4.31 -17.65
N ALA A 269 54.69 -5.42 -17.18
CA ALA A 269 55.42 -6.60 -16.74
C ALA A 269 55.57 -7.68 -17.85
N GLN A 270 54.98 -7.45 -19.04
CA GLN A 270 55.16 -8.24 -20.27
C GLN A 270 56.20 -7.57 -21.18
#